data_AF-A0A9P2S2L3-F1
#
_entry.id   AF-A0A9P2S2L3-F1
#
_cell.length_a   1.000
_cell.length_b   1.000
_cell.length_c   1.000
_cell.angle_alpha   90.00
_cell.angle_beta   90.00
_cell.angle_gamma   90.00
#
_symmetry.space_group_name_H-M   'P 1'
#
loop_
_entity.id
_entity.type
_entity.pdbx_description
1 polymer ?
#
loop_
_entity_poly.entity_id
_entity_poly.type
_entity_poly.pdbx_seq_one_letter_code
_entity_poly.pdbx_strand_id
1 'polypeptide(L)'
;MEKRIRARQNAYFKRLYRKIAFICILLFCGLVFCFGVVKIFSSFFSHKPIIQPVPVELTIPVFDMRVYCKEIAASVMPDMKKEVYQRCINVESEAYFAIREMWDTVSETTKKKCMKIVRPGDGNYFLLRDCFMSEKEKEKEGKKGNMRNHF
;
A
#
# COMPACT_ATOMS: atom_id res chain seq x y z
N MET A 1 -47.38 -28.47 64.71
CA MET A 1 -46.70 -29.54 63.94
C MET A 1 -46.15 -29.05 62.59
N GLU A 2 -46.81 -28.09 61.91
CA GLU A 2 -46.41 -27.61 60.58
C GLU A 2 -45.04 -26.92 60.48
N LYS A 3 -44.63 -26.13 61.49
CA LYS A 3 -43.34 -25.40 61.44
C LYS A 3 -42.11 -26.32 61.34
N ARG A 4 -42.16 -27.51 61.96
CA ARG A 4 -41.08 -28.51 61.89
C ARG A 4 -41.02 -29.24 60.54
N ILE A 5 -42.17 -29.42 59.88
CA ILE A 5 -42.27 -30.04 58.55
C ILE A 5 -41.72 -29.10 57.48
N ARG A 6 -42.07 -27.81 57.55
CA ARG A 6 -41.57 -26.76 56.66
C ARG A 6 -40.04 -26.59 56.74
N ALA A 7 -39.47 -26.68 57.94
CA ALA A 7 -38.02 -26.61 58.15
C ALA A 7 -37.26 -27.80 57.51
N ARG A 8 -37.83 -29.01 57.56
CA ARG A 8 -37.24 -30.20 56.93
C ARG A 8 -37.33 -30.15 55.40
N GLN A 9 -38.45 -29.66 54.84
CA GLN A 9 -38.58 -29.44 53.40
C GLN A 9 -37.56 -28.40 52.90
N ASN A 10 -37.39 -27.28 53.60
CA ASN A 10 -36.39 -26.27 53.24
C ASN A 10 -34.95 -26.80 53.30
N ALA A 11 -34.63 -27.67 54.26
CA ALA A 11 -33.31 -28.32 54.32
C ALA A 11 -33.08 -29.28 53.14
N TYR A 12 -34.11 -30.01 52.72
CA TYR A 12 -34.05 -30.90 51.56
C TYR A 12 -33.93 -30.13 50.23
N PHE A 13 -34.76 -29.09 50.04
CA PHE A 13 -34.66 -28.20 48.89
C PHE A 13 -33.33 -27.47 48.83
N LYS A 14 -32.72 -27.07 49.96
CA LYS A 14 -31.40 -26.43 49.98
C LYS A 14 -30.26 -27.37 49.56
N ARG A 15 -30.42 -28.68 49.77
CA ARG A 15 -29.47 -29.70 49.26
C ARG A 15 -29.71 -29.98 47.77
N LEU A 16 -30.97 -30.08 47.35
CA LEU A 16 -31.36 -30.29 45.97
C LEU A 16 -30.94 -29.10 45.08
N TYR A 17 -31.23 -27.87 45.52
CA TYR A 17 -30.83 -26.63 44.86
C TYR A 17 -29.31 -26.52 44.72
N ARG A 18 -28.53 -26.93 45.75
CA ARG A 18 -27.06 -26.96 45.64
C ARG A 18 -26.56 -27.90 44.55
N LYS A 19 -27.18 -29.08 44.39
CA LYS A 19 -26.83 -30.02 43.32
C LYS A 19 -27.21 -29.48 41.94
N ILE A 20 -28.42 -28.93 41.82
CA ILE A 20 -28.91 -28.33 40.56
C ILE A 20 -28.04 -27.13 40.18
N ALA A 21 -27.74 -26.24 41.13
CA ALA A 21 -26.87 -25.09 40.90
C ALA A 21 -25.47 -25.52 40.42
N PHE A 22 -24.90 -26.58 40.99
CA PHE A 22 -23.61 -27.11 40.54
C PHE A 22 -23.64 -27.60 39.10
N ILE A 23 -24.70 -28.32 38.71
CA ILE A 23 -24.90 -28.79 37.33
C ILE A 23 -25.09 -27.60 36.38
N CYS A 24 -25.89 -26.61 36.75
CA CYS A 24 -26.09 -25.40 35.95
C CYS A 24 -24.80 -24.61 35.76
N ILE A 25 -23.95 -24.49 36.79
CA ILE A 25 -22.65 -23.82 36.69
C ILE A 25 -21.73 -24.59 35.72
N LEU A 26 -21.66 -25.92 35.82
CA LEU A 26 -20.84 -26.73 34.91
C LEU A 26 -21.29 -26.59 33.45
N LEU A 27 -22.59 -26.62 33.20
CA LEU A 27 -23.16 -26.41 31.86
C LEU A 27 -22.84 -25.01 31.34
N PHE A 28 -22.96 -23.99 32.19
CA PHE A 28 -22.67 -22.61 31.82
C PHE A 28 -21.18 -22.42 31.49
N CYS A 29 -20.28 -22.99 32.30
CA CYS A 29 -18.85 -22.99 32.02
C CYS A 29 -18.51 -23.68 30.68
N GLY A 30 -19.15 -24.82 30.39
CA GLY A 30 -19.00 -25.51 29.11
C GLY A 30 -19.42 -24.64 27.92
N LEU A 31 -20.57 -23.97 28.01
CA LEU A 31 -21.06 -23.07 26.96
C LEU A 31 -20.13 -21.88 26.72
N VAL A 32 -19.64 -21.24 27.78
CA VAL A 32 -18.70 -20.10 27.68
C VAL A 32 -17.37 -20.55 27.06
N PHE A 33 -16.87 -21.73 27.45
CA PHE A 33 -15.65 -22.29 26.88
C PHE A 33 -15.81 -22.60 25.40
N CYS A 34 -16.91 -23.26 25.00
CA CYS A 34 -17.20 -23.53 23.60
C CYS A 34 -17.31 -22.24 22.77
N PHE A 35 -17.98 -21.21 23.30
CA PHE A 35 -18.12 -19.93 22.60
C PHE A 35 -16.79 -19.19 22.47
N GLY A 36 -15.95 -19.21 23.52
CA GLY A 36 -14.60 -18.67 23.49
C GLY A 36 -13.72 -19.37 22.46
N VAL A 37 -13.73 -20.71 22.44
CA VAL A 37 -12.99 -21.53 21.49
C VAL A 37 -13.44 -21.24 20.05
N VAL A 38 -14.74 -21.22 19.75
CA VAL A 38 -15.26 -20.90 18.41
C VAL A 38 -14.90 -19.47 17.99
N LYS A 39 -14.93 -18.51 18.90
CA LYS A 39 -14.56 -17.11 18.62
C LYS A 39 -13.05 -16.97 18.33
N ILE A 40 -12.21 -17.68 19.09
CA ILE A 40 -10.76 -17.74 18.87
C ILE A 40 -10.49 -18.41 17.53
N PHE A 41 -11.06 -19.59 17.27
CA PHE A 41 -10.86 -20.29 15.99
C PHE A 41 -11.37 -19.45 14.80
N SER A 42 -12.52 -18.78 14.90
CA SER A 42 -13.02 -17.90 13.83
C SER A 42 -12.18 -16.63 13.65
N SER A 43 -11.58 -16.08 14.72
CA SER A 43 -10.62 -14.98 14.58
C SER A 43 -9.31 -15.43 13.95
N PHE A 44 -8.84 -16.65 14.26
CA PHE A 44 -7.63 -17.23 13.67
C PHE A 44 -7.85 -17.68 12.22
N PHE A 45 -9.01 -18.22 11.86
CA PHE A 45 -9.35 -18.64 10.49
C PHE A 45 -9.74 -17.46 9.58
N SER A 46 -10.04 -16.28 10.15
CA SER A 46 -10.23 -15.02 9.40
C SER A 46 -8.93 -14.32 9.03
N HIS A 47 -7.76 -14.95 9.26
CA HIS A 47 -6.57 -14.59 8.51
C HIS A 47 -6.85 -14.89 7.03
N LYS A 48 -7.46 -13.91 6.35
CA LYS A 48 -7.32 -13.73 4.91
C LYS A 48 -5.86 -14.05 4.60
N PRO A 49 -5.55 -14.88 3.59
CA PRO A 49 -4.18 -15.00 3.14
C PRO A 49 -3.70 -13.57 2.96
N ILE A 50 -2.69 -13.19 3.74
CA ILE A 50 -2.01 -11.92 3.55
C ILE A 50 -1.45 -12.08 2.15
N ILE A 51 -2.14 -11.47 1.18
CA ILE A 51 -1.56 -11.20 -0.12
C ILE A 51 -0.34 -10.37 0.27
N GLN A 52 0.82 -11.02 0.36
CA GLN A 52 2.07 -10.30 0.39
C GLN A 52 1.94 -9.37 -0.81
N PRO A 53 1.99 -8.03 -0.63
CA PRO A 53 2.16 -7.19 -1.79
C PRO A 53 3.40 -7.75 -2.47
N VAL A 54 3.22 -8.28 -3.69
CA VAL A 54 4.31 -8.53 -4.63
C VAL A 54 5.22 -7.33 -4.45
N PRO A 55 6.53 -7.51 -4.17
CA PRO A 55 7.42 -6.38 -3.98
C PRO A 55 7.12 -5.45 -5.14
N VAL A 56 6.58 -4.26 -4.83
CA VAL A 56 6.36 -3.25 -5.84
C VAL A 56 7.77 -2.93 -6.27
N GLU A 57 8.21 -3.59 -7.34
CA GLU A 57 9.41 -3.25 -8.09
C GLU A 57 9.38 -1.74 -8.14
N LEU A 58 10.48 -1.08 -7.71
CA LEU A 58 10.59 0.38 -7.84
C LEU A 58 10.13 0.73 -9.25
N THR A 59 8.90 1.23 -9.40
CA THR A 59 8.23 1.25 -10.70
C THR A 59 8.87 2.32 -11.58
N ILE A 60 9.48 3.32 -10.94
CA ILE A 60 10.28 4.34 -11.59
C ILE A 60 11.60 3.71 -12.05
N PRO A 61 11.93 3.79 -13.35
CA PRO A 61 13.18 3.26 -13.87
C PRO A 61 14.39 3.93 -13.20
N VAL A 62 15.39 3.13 -12.87
CA VAL A 62 16.63 3.61 -12.25
C VAL A 62 17.62 3.97 -13.36
N PHE A 63 17.95 5.25 -13.46
CA PHE A 63 19.02 5.76 -14.32
C PHE A 63 20.26 6.13 -13.49
N ASP A 64 21.46 5.84 -14.00
CA ASP A 64 22.70 6.28 -13.36
C ASP A 64 23.04 7.71 -13.76
N MET A 65 22.44 8.67 -13.04
CA MET A 65 22.69 10.10 -13.25
C MET A 65 24.17 10.49 -13.07
N ARG A 66 24.97 9.71 -12.30
CA ARG A 66 26.39 10.03 -12.12
C ARG A 66 27.20 9.71 -13.36
N VAL A 67 26.90 8.60 -14.03
CA VAL A 67 27.54 8.24 -15.30
C VAL A 67 27.16 9.27 -16.36
N TYR A 68 25.85 9.55 -16.52
CA TYR A 68 25.36 10.56 -17.45
C TYR A 68 26.01 11.94 -17.22
N CYS A 69 26.01 12.44 -15.99
CA CYS A 69 26.60 13.76 -15.71
C CYS A 69 28.12 13.78 -15.87
N LYS A 70 28.82 12.65 -15.69
CA LYS A 70 30.26 12.56 -16.01
C LYS A 70 30.50 12.66 -17.51
N GLU A 71 29.67 12.05 -18.34
CA GLU A 71 29.75 12.13 -19.80
C GLU A 71 29.47 13.55 -20.31
N ILE A 72 28.43 14.20 -19.78
CA ILE A 72 28.13 15.61 -20.09
C ILE A 72 29.30 16.51 -19.69
N ALA A 73 29.85 16.33 -18.49
CA ALA A 73 30.99 17.11 -18.01
C ALA A 73 32.30 16.79 -18.77
N ALA A 74 32.43 15.61 -19.38
CA ALA A 74 33.56 15.27 -20.24
C ALA A 74 33.52 15.97 -21.61
N SER A 75 32.35 16.47 -22.00
CA SER A 75 32.13 17.14 -23.29
C SER A 75 32.45 18.64 -23.27
N VAL A 76 32.80 19.19 -22.09
CA VAL A 76 33.13 20.61 -21.89
C VAL A 76 34.61 20.81 -21.57
N MET A 77 35.07 22.07 -21.62
CA MET A 77 36.45 22.39 -21.28
C MET A 77 36.79 22.01 -19.82
N PRO A 78 38.05 21.62 -19.53
CA PRO A 78 38.44 21.10 -18.22
C PRO A 78 38.19 22.06 -17.04
N ASP A 79 38.30 23.35 -17.28
CA ASP A 79 38.03 24.43 -16.32
C ASP A 79 36.55 24.49 -15.90
N MET A 80 35.63 24.25 -16.83
CA MET A 80 34.19 24.26 -16.58
C MET A 80 33.63 22.91 -16.10
N LYS A 81 34.41 21.83 -16.23
CA LYS A 81 33.98 20.45 -15.95
C LYS A 81 33.32 20.27 -14.58
N LYS A 82 33.87 20.89 -13.54
CA LYS A 82 33.34 20.77 -12.16
C LYS A 82 31.97 21.44 -12.01
N GLU A 83 31.81 22.64 -12.57
CA GLU A 83 30.56 23.39 -12.50
C GLU A 83 29.46 22.68 -13.29
N VAL A 84 29.75 22.24 -14.51
CA VAL A 84 28.81 21.54 -15.37
C VAL A 84 28.36 20.22 -14.74
N TYR A 85 29.29 19.47 -14.14
CA TYR A 85 28.94 18.25 -13.42
C TYR A 85 27.96 18.52 -12.25
N GLN A 86 28.25 19.53 -11.41
CA GLN A 86 27.38 19.87 -10.28
C GLN A 86 26.00 20.34 -10.74
N ARG A 87 25.95 21.19 -11.77
CA ARG A 87 24.68 21.64 -12.35
C ARG A 87 23.88 20.47 -12.92
N CYS A 88 24.52 19.55 -13.63
CA CYS A 88 23.85 18.37 -14.18
C CYS A 88 23.22 17.51 -13.09
N ILE A 89 23.97 17.23 -12.01
CA ILE A 89 23.45 16.44 -10.88
C ILE A 89 22.22 17.10 -10.25
N ASN A 90 22.24 18.43 -10.08
CA ASN A 90 21.09 19.16 -9.53
C ASN A 90 19.87 19.02 -10.43
N VAL A 91 20.03 19.23 -11.74
CA VAL A 91 18.93 19.15 -12.71
C VAL A 91 18.36 17.73 -12.81
N GLU A 92 19.21 16.71 -12.83
CA GLU A 92 18.77 15.31 -12.83
C GLU A 92 18.05 14.93 -11.53
N SER A 93 18.52 15.44 -10.39
CA SER A 93 17.87 15.22 -9.10
C SER A 93 16.48 15.88 -9.05
N GLU A 94 16.37 17.13 -9.50
CA GLU A 94 15.09 17.83 -9.63
C GLU A 94 14.13 17.08 -10.58
N ALA A 95 14.65 16.57 -11.69
CA ALA A 95 13.86 15.78 -12.62
C ALA A 95 13.34 14.49 -11.98
N TYR A 96 14.17 13.79 -11.21
CA TYR A 96 13.77 12.61 -10.44
C TYR A 96 12.66 12.93 -9.44
N PHE A 97 12.78 14.01 -8.66
CA PHE A 97 11.76 14.40 -7.70
C PHE A 97 10.43 14.77 -8.37
N ALA A 98 10.49 15.51 -9.49
CA ALA A 98 9.29 15.83 -10.27
C ALA A 98 8.62 14.57 -10.81
N ILE A 99 9.39 13.63 -11.37
CA ILE A 99 8.88 12.33 -11.83
C ILE A 99 8.22 11.58 -10.69
N ARG A 100 8.85 11.54 -9.52
CA ARG A 100 8.32 10.85 -8.34
C ARG A 100 6.97 11.43 -7.90
N GLU A 101 6.82 12.75 -7.90
CA GLU A 101 5.57 13.41 -7.54
C GLU A 101 4.45 13.10 -8.54
N MET A 102 4.75 13.11 -9.84
CA MET A 102 3.75 12.87 -10.88
C MET A 102 3.54 11.39 -11.19
N TRP A 103 4.39 10.48 -10.70
CA TRP A 103 4.41 9.07 -11.12
C TRP A 103 3.05 8.39 -10.98
N ASP A 104 2.36 8.60 -9.86
CA ASP A 104 1.07 7.97 -9.60
C ASP A 104 -0.07 8.60 -10.41
N THR A 105 0.12 9.83 -10.89
CA THR A 105 -0.86 10.55 -11.71
C THR A 105 -0.77 10.22 -13.19
N VAL A 106 0.38 9.72 -13.65
CA VAL A 106 0.61 9.35 -15.05
C VAL A 106 -0.01 7.98 -15.32
N SER A 107 -0.71 7.87 -16.44
CA SER A 107 -1.31 6.59 -16.86
C SER A 107 -0.26 5.53 -17.17
N GLU A 108 -0.57 4.26 -16.91
CA GLU A 108 0.33 3.13 -17.22
C GLU A 108 0.68 3.04 -18.71
N THR A 109 -0.20 3.49 -19.60
CA THR A 109 0.06 3.58 -21.03
C THR A 109 1.14 4.62 -21.34
N THR A 110 1.08 5.79 -20.71
CA THR A 110 2.06 6.87 -20.87
C THR A 110 3.39 6.49 -20.25
N LYS A 111 3.41 5.84 -19.08
CA LYS A 111 4.62 5.26 -18.48
C LYS A 111 5.32 4.32 -19.46
N LYS A 112 4.61 3.31 -19.98
CA LYS A 112 5.17 2.34 -20.94
C LYS A 112 5.66 3.00 -22.23
N LYS A 113 4.96 4.02 -22.73
CA LYS A 113 5.35 4.76 -23.93
C LYS A 113 6.64 5.54 -23.70
N CYS A 114 6.72 6.32 -22.64
CA CYS A 114 7.91 7.12 -22.33
C CYS A 114 9.11 6.25 -21.95
N MET A 115 8.91 5.14 -21.23
CA MET A 115 9.98 4.17 -20.96
C MET A 115 10.52 3.48 -22.22
N LYS A 116 9.72 3.37 -23.29
CA LYS A 116 10.22 2.87 -24.59
C LYS A 116 11.02 3.91 -25.36
N ILE A 117 10.70 5.19 -25.19
CA ILE A 117 11.42 6.31 -25.81
C ILE A 117 12.77 6.51 -25.12
N VAL A 118 12.77 6.47 -23.79
CA VAL A 118 13.97 6.57 -22.96
C VAL A 118 14.59 5.17 -22.83
N ARG A 119 15.40 4.79 -23.83
CA ARG A 119 16.01 3.45 -23.95
C ARG A 119 16.86 3.04 -22.72
N PRO A 120 17.00 1.73 -22.46
CA PRO A 120 17.93 1.21 -21.46
C PRO A 120 19.37 1.33 -21.99
N GLY A 121 20.17 2.21 -21.37
CA GLY A 121 21.56 2.48 -21.70
C GLY A 121 21.93 3.93 -21.41
N ASP A 122 21.23 4.86 -22.05
CA ASP A 122 21.54 6.31 -22.04
C ASP A 122 20.36 7.15 -21.53
N GLY A 123 19.35 6.51 -20.95
CA GLY A 123 18.20 7.20 -20.37
C GLY A 123 18.60 8.06 -19.18
N ASN A 124 18.01 9.26 -19.08
CA ASN A 124 18.16 10.14 -17.94
C ASN A 124 16.79 10.62 -17.46
N TYR A 125 16.73 11.12 -16.22
CA TYR A 125 15.47 11.55 -15.61
C TYR A 125 14.93 12.80 -16.30
N PHE A 126 15.80 13.66 -16.83
CA PHE A 126 15.38 14.84 -17.57
C PHE A 126 14.51 14.49 -18.80
N LEU A 127 14.95 13.54 -19.63
CA LEU A 127 14.22 13.07 -20.82
C LEU A 127 12.91 12.36 -20.45
N LEU A 128 12.91 11.58 -19.36
CA LEU A 128 11.70 10.92 -18.90
C LEU A 128 10.65 11.94 -18.43
N ARG A 129 11.07 12.97 -17.68
CA ARG A 129 10.20 14.06 -17.25
C ARG A 129 9.61 14.80 -18.43
N ASP A 130 10.44 15.14 -19.42
CA ASP A 130 10.02 15.86 -20.61
C ASP A 130 8.97 15.06 -21.41
N CYS A 131 9.18 13.76 -21.57
CA CYS A 131 8.18 12.88 -22.21
C CYS A 131 6.84 12.89 -21.47
N PHE A 132 6.84 12.83 -20.14
CA PHE A 132 5.58 12.88 -19.38
C PHE A 132 4.86 14.22 -19.53
N MET A 133 5.60 15.34 -19.56
CA MET A 133 4.99 16.66 -19.77
C MET A 133 4.41 16.78 -21.18
N SER A 134 5.14 16.35 -22.21
CA SER A 134 4.67 16.35 -23.61
C SER A 134 3.40 15.52 -23.79
N GLU A 135 3.32 14.33 -23.18
CA GLU A 135 2.13 13.49 -23.29
C GLU A 135 0.94 14.09 -22.54
N LYS A 136 1.16 14.71 -21.37
CA LYS A 136 0.12 15.45 -20.64
C LYS A 136 -0.43 16.64 -21.44
N GLU A 137 0.42 17.32 -22.22
CA GLU A 137 -0.01 18.40 -23.13
C GLU A 137 -0.83 17.86 -24.29
N LYS A 138 -0.38 16.78 -24.95
CA LYS A 138 -1.14 16.13 -26.03
C LYS A 138 -2.50 15.63 -25.57
N GLU A 139 -2.61 15.10 -24.36
CA GLU A 139 -3.88 14.70 -23.76
C GLU A 139 -4.84 15.90 -23.58
N LYS A 140 -4.32 17.07 -23.21
CA LYS A 140 -5.10 18.30 -23.11
C LYS A 140 -5.52 18.83 -24.48
N GLU A 141 -4.64 18.78 -25.47
CA GLU A 141 -4.92 19.24 -26.84
C GLU A 141 -5.92 18.34 -27.56
N GLY A 142 -5.80 17.01 -27.42
CA GLY A 142 -6.79 16.06 -27.95
C GLY A 142 -8.19 16.28 -27.37
N LYS A 143 -8.29 16.62 -26.08
CA LYS A 143 -9.56 17.02 -25.44
C LYS A 143 -10.09 18.35 -25.97
N LYS A 144 -9.21 19.33 -26.22
CA LYS A 144 -9.59 20.67 -26.74
C LYS A 144 -9.99 20.64 -28.22
N GLY A 145 -9.38 19.75 -29.02
CA GLY A 145 -9.73 19.51 -30.42
C GLY A 145 -11.11 18.85 -30.57
N ASN A 146 -11.46 17.92 -29.67
CA ASN A 146 -12.78 17.28 -29.67
C ASN A 146 -13.92 18.24 -29.29
N MET A 147 -13.62 19.29 -28.52
CA MET A 147 -14.61 20.30 -28.10
C MET A 147 -14.88 21.38 -29.18
N ARG A 148 -14.05 21.48 -30.22
CA ARG A 148 -14.23 22.43 -31.34
C ARG A 148 -15.03 21.89 -32.51
N ASN A 149 -15.26 20.58 -32.57
CA ASN A 149 -15.97 19.94 -33.68
C ASN A 149 -17.47 19.71 -33.39
N HIS A 150 -18.03 20.43 -32.41
CA HIS A 150 -19.47 20.45 -32.10
C HIS A 150 -20.01 21.87 -32.29
N PHE A 151 -20.04 22.35 -33.53
CA PHE A 151 -20.87 23.46 -33.99
C PHE A 151 -21.26 23.24 -35.45
#